data_AF-D4CI02-F1
#
_entry.id   AF-D4CI02-F1
#
_cell.length_a   1.000
_cell.length_b   1.000
_cell.length_c   1.000
_cell.angle_alpha   90.00
_cell.angle_beta   90.00
_cell.angle_gamma   90.00
#
_symmetry.space_group_name_H-M   'P 1'
#
loop_
_entity.id
_entity.type
_entity.pdbx_description
1 polymer ?
#
loop_
_entity_poly.entity_id
_entity_poly.type
_entity_poly.pdbx_seq_one_letter_code
_entity_poly.pdbx_strand_id
1 'polypeptide(L)' 'MKKILGIVAGVVGIISVIVGVALKMNNNAIAIIGGVDGPTSVFVAGKLNSVLVSILLIAIGVVMLIVAIIFYFLKKK' A
#
# COMPACT_ATOMS: atom_id res chain seq x y z
N MET A 1 -22.93 7.51 16.02
CA MET A 1 -21.56 6.98 16.29
C MET A 1 -21.23 5.76 15.43
N LYS A 2 -21.88 4.59 15.63
CA LYS A 2 -21.57 3.34 14.91
C LYS A 2 -21.58 3.42 13.36
N LYS A 3 -22.45 4.24 12.75
CA LYS A 3 -22.49 4.45 11.27
C LYS A 3 -21.26 5.20 10.74
N ILE A 4 -20.79 6.21 11.48
CA ILE A 4 -19.58 6.98 11.12
C ILE A 4 -18.36 6.05 11.16
N LEU A 5 -18.27 5.15 12.13
CA LEU A 5 -17.13 4.23 12.28
C LEU A 5 -16.94 3.33 11.04
N GLY A 6 -18.04 2.77 10.50
CA GLY A 6 -17.97 1.91 9.31
C GLY A 6 -17.58 2.66 8.05
N ILE A 7 -18.04 3.90 7.89
CA ILE A 7 -17.67 4.77 6.75
C ILE A 7 -16.18 5.13 6.83
N VAL A 8 -15.70 5.54 8.02
CA VAL A 8 -14.29 5.86 8.23
C VAL A 8 -13.40 4.64 7.99
N ALA A 9 -13.77 3.46 8.50
CA ALA A 9 -13.04 2.22 8.25
C ALA A 9 -13.00 1.85 6.76
N GLY A 10 -14.09 2.06 6.02
CA GLY A 10 -14.13 1.84 4.58
C GLY A 10 -13.19 2.77 3.81
N VAL A 11 -13.20 4.07 4.13
CA VAL A 11 -12.31 5.06 3.50
C VAL A 11 -10.84 4.73 3.78
N VAL A 12 -10.50 4.43 5.03
CA VAL A 12 -9.13 4.04 5.42
C VAL A 12 -8.70 2.75 4.68
N GLY A 13 -9.58 1.76 4.57
CA GLY A 13 -9.31 0.53 3.83
C GLY A 13 -8.98 0.77 2.36
N ILE A 14 -9.76 1.61 1.67
CA ILE A 14 -9.52 1.97 0.26
C ILE A 14 -8.17 2.65 0.08
N ILE A 15 -7.86 3.64 0.94
CA ILE A 15 -6.58 4.37 0.89
C ILE A 15 -5.41 3.40 1.08
N SER A 16 -5.53 2.48 2.04
CA SER A 16 -4.48 1.48 2.33
C SER A 16 -4.20 0.55 1.14
N VAL A 17 -5.25 0.13 0.42
CA VAL A 17 -5.10 -0.67 -0.81
C VAL A 17 -4.40 0.13 -1.90
N ILE A 18 -4.79 1.39 -2.12
CA ILE A 18 -4.19 2.25 -3.15
C ILE A 18 -2.69 2.45 -2.87
N VAL A 19 -2.33 2.75 -1.62
CA VAL A 19 -0.92 2.92 -1.22
C VAL A 19 -0.15 1.62 -1.38
N GLY A 20 -0.71 0.48 -0.97
CA GLY A 20 -0.08 -0.83 -1.14
C GLY A 20 0.20 -1.15 -2.61
N VAL A 21 -0.74 -0.89 -3.50
CA VAL A 21 -0.57 -1.08 -4.94
C VAL A 21 0.49 -0.13 -5.53
N ALA A 22 0.46 1.15 -5.15
CA ALA A 22 1.44 2.14 -5.61
C ALA A 22 2.88 1.79 -5.19
N LEU A 23 3.06 1.27 -3.97
CA LEU A 23 4.35 0.78 -3.46
C LEU A 23 4.84 -0.47 -4.21
N LYS A 24 3.93 -1.37 -4.61
CA LYS A 24 4.26 -2.53 -5.44
C LYS A 24 4.74 -2.13 -6.83
N MET A 25 4.14 -1.09 -7.41
CA MET A 25 4.48 -0.60 -8.76
C MET A 25 5.77 0.21 -8.80
N ASN A 26 6.07 1.01 -7.76
CA ASN A 26 7.27 1.85 -7.68
C ASN A 26 8.53 1.12 -7.22
N ASN A 27 8.59 -0.20 -7.43
CA ASN A 27 9.67 -1.03 -6.92
C ASN A 27 10.94 -0.99 -7.79
N ASN A 28 11.30 0.12 -8.42
CA ASN A 28 12.56 0.28 -9.16
C ASN A 28 13.31 1.52 -8.64
N ALA A 29 14.14 1.32 -7.61
CA ALA A 29 15.08 2.34 -7.15
C ALA A 29 16.43 2.07 -7.82
N ILE A 30 16.53 2.44 -9.10
CA ILE A 30 17.79 2.36 -9.85
C ILE A 30 18.35 3.77 -9.90
N ALA A 31 19.42 4.02 -9.13
CA ALA A 31 20.16 5.27 -9.22
C ALA A 31 21.33 5.08 -10.20
N ILE A 32 21.28 5.80 -11.33
CA ILE A 32 22.37 5.84 -12.30
C ILE A 32 23.24 7.05 -11.93
N ILE A 33 24.47 6.79 -11.49
CA ILE A 33 25.43 7.86 -11.22
C ILE A 33 26.28 8.00 -12.49
N GLY A 34 26.10 9.13 -13.19
CA GLY A 34 26.79 9.40 -14.45
C GLY A 34 28.29 9.60 -14.22
N GLY A 35 29.11 8.73 -14.80
CA GLY A 35 30.55 8.90 -14.87
C GLY A 35 30.90 9.82 -16.03
N VAL A 36 31.57 10.95 -15.75
CA VAL A 36 32.05 11.85 -16.81
C VAL A 36 33.30 11.30 -17.51
N ASP A 37 34.05 10.39 -16.86
CA ASP A 37 35.32 9.84 -17.37
C ASP A 37 35.65 8.41 -16.84
N GLY A 38 34.64 7.59 -16.53
CA GLY A 38 34.84 6.21 -16.04
C GLY A 38 33.59 5.34 -16.22
N PRO A 39 33.70 3.99 -16.14
CA PRO A 39 32.57 3.10 -16.40
C PRO A 39 31.39 3.45 -15.49
N THR A 40 30.22 3.64 -16.08
CA THR A 40 28.98 4.03 -15.39
C THR A 40 28.68 3.08 -14.24
N SER A 41 28.68 3.57 -12.99
CA SER A 41 28.35 2.77 -11.82
C SER A 41 26.82 2.81 -11.57
N VAL A 42 26.20 1.63 -11.56
CA VAL A 42 24.79 1.47 -11.20
C VAL A 42 24.73 1.15 -9.71
N PHE A 43 24.24 2.09 -8.90
CA PHE A 43 24.07 1.86 -7.46
C PHE A 43 22.64 1.42 -7.15
N VAL A 44 22.50 0.18 -6.67
CA VAL A 44 21.24 -0.34 -6.16
C VAL A 44 21.20 -0.11 -4.65
N ALA A 45 20.64 1.03 -4.22
CA ALA A 45 20.47 1.32 -2.80
C ALA A 45 19.46 0.35 -2.17
N GLY A 46 19.73 -0.09 -0.94
CA GLY A 46 18.97 -1.08 -0.18
C GLY A 46 17.46 -0.81 -0.22
N LYS A 47 16.74 -1.66 -0.94
CA LYS A 47 15.28 -1.64 -1.01
C LYS A 47 14.73 -2.13 0.31
N LEU A 48 13.85 -1.36 0.96
CA LEU A 48 12.87 -1.97 1.88
C LEU A 48 12.18 -3.09 1.11
N ASN A 49 11.86 -4.22 1.76
CA ASN A 49 11.10 -5.31 1.15
C ASN A 49 9.64 -4.86 0.91
N SER A 50 9.49 -3.90 0.02
CA SER A 50 8.29 -3.24 -0.47
C SER A 50 7.31 -4.25 -1.03
N VAL A 51 7.76 -5.42 -1.48
CA VAL A 51 6.90 -6.53 -1.89
C VAL A 51 6.16 -7.09 -0.69
N LEU A 52 6.87 -7.43 0.41
CA LEU A 52 6.21 -7.86 1.64
C LEU A 52 5.33 -6.74 2.22
N VAL A 53 5.83 -5.50 2.27
CA VAL A 53 5.09 -4.36 2.82
C VAL A 53 3.83 -4.06 2.00
N SER A 54 3.89 -4.11 0.67
CA SER A 54 2.72 -3.89 -0.19
C SER A 54 1.68 -4.99 -0.06
N ILE A 55 2.11 -6.26 -0.01
CA ILE A 55 1.20 -7.39 0.20
C ILE A 55 0.51 -7.27 1.57
N LEU A 56 1.26 -6.89 2.61
CA LEU A 56 0.69 -6.69 3.95
C LEU A 56 -0.34 -5.54 3.97
N LEU A 57 -0.03 -4.40 3.33
CA LEU A 57 -0.91 -3.23 3.27
C LEU A 57 -2.22 -3.56 2.53
N ILE A 58 -2.11 -4.27 1.40
CA ILE A 58 -3.28 -4.72 0.62
C ILE A 58 -4.13 -5.69 1.45
N ALA A 59 -3.50 -6.66 2.13
CA ALA A 59 -4.22 -7.62 2.97
C ALA A 59 -4.98 -6.92 4.11
N ILE A 60 -4.33 -5.98 4.81
CA ILE A 60 -4.97 -5.19 5.88
C ILE A 60 -6.12 -4.35 5.32
N GLY A 61 -5.93 -3.70 4.17
CA GLY A 61 -6.96 -2.89 3.51
C GLY A 61 -8.19 -3.71 3.10
N VAL A 62 -8.00 -4.92 2.57
CA VAL A 62 -9.09 -5.84 2.22
C VAL A 62 -9.84 -6.29 3.47
N VAL A 63 -9.14 -6.65 4.55
CA VAL A 63 -9.78 -7.03 5.82
C VAL A 63 -10.61 -5.87 6.38
N MET A 64 -10.10 -4.64 6.36
CA MET A 64 -10.86 -3.46 6.79
C MET A 64 -12.11 -3.21 5.95
N LEU A 65 -12.05 -3.43 4.63
CA LEU A 65 -13.21 -3.33 3.74
C LEU A 65 -14.28 -4.38 4.08
N ILE A 66 -13.88 -5.62 4.34
CA ILE A 66 -14.80 -6.69 4.75
C ILE A 66 -15.49 -6.32 6.07
N VAL A 67 -14.74 -5.83 7.06
CA VAL A 67 -15.29 -5.38 8.34
C VAL A 67 -16.27 -4.23 8.13
N ALA A 68 -15.95 -3.26 7.26
CA ALA A 68 -16.85 -2.15 6.94
C ALA A 68 -18.17 -2.63 6.30
N ILE A 69 -18.10 -3.61 5.38
CA ILE A 69 -19.27 -4.21 4.73
C ILE A 69 -20.12 -4.98 5.74
N ILE A 70 -19.50 -5.80 6.59
CA ILE A 70 -20.18 -6.54 7.66
C ILE A 70 -20.90 -5.57 8.59
N PHE A 71 -20.24 -4.49 9.01
CA PHE A 71 -20.82 -3.48 9.89
C PHE A 71 -21.97 -2.70 9.24
N TYR A 72 -21.93 -2.53 7.91
CA TYR A 72 -23.02 -1.95 7.14
C TYR A 72 -24.23 -2.89 7.05
N PHE A 73 -24.01 -4.18 6.78
CA PHE A 73 -25.07 -5.18 6.65
C PHE A 73 -25.68 -5.63 7.98
N LEU A 74 -24.90 -5.81 9.04
CA LEU A 74 -25.39 -6.18 10.38
C LEU A 74 -26.31 -5.12 10.99
N LYS A 75 -26.29 -3.89 10.49
CA LYS A 75 -27.15 -2.81 10.96
C LYS A 75 -28.50 -2.72 10.23
N LYS A 76 -28.72 -3.57 9.23
CA LYS A 76 -29.96 -3.61 8.45
C LYS A 76 -30.99 -4.61 9.02
N LYS A 77 -30.59 -5.44 9.99
CA LYS A 77 -31.49 -6.12 10.95
C LYS A 77 -31.64 -5.25 12.19
#